data_AF-A0A812J9K4-F1
#
_entry.id   AF-A0A812J9K4-F1
#
_cell.length_a   1.000
_cell.length_b   1.000
_cell.length_c   1.000
_cell.angle_alpha   90.00
_cell.angle_beta   90.00
_cell.angle_gamma   90.00
#
_symmetry.space_group_name_H-M   'P 1'
#
loop_
_entity.id
_entity.type
_entity.pdbx_description
1 polymer ?
#
loop_
_entity_poly.entity_id
_entity_poly.type
_entity_poly.pdbx_seq_one_letter_code
_entity_poly.pdbx_strand_id
1 'polypeptide(L)'
;MASTSMPPKRRGSASGFRAYVAKRLRAGRQILNVVCQRCTLRNASGALRCAACDAALANWTCWTCTLINTPAADCCAACETPRKSAQARPLHSSVPYSDANSVVLSPQLDLAPRASLVFLHGFCNTAEMYSESEVFTLFRCQGLRVILPTAPLQRITAHGGQKQNAWYDYLTDHDGAQEDDIDDGSLHATRRRLNMIVDAEAALMGEHRKVLLGGASQGCCAAFDAFARHPARLGGFVGFVGHPLKTTPLQSSLQRDVPCFFFNAAADDTMRTQWVLPAIRRLAAAGWTRVNVEVADGADHGTSDELENHWMDSFLAQFFASL
;
A
#
# COMPACT_ATOMS: atom_id res chain seq x y z
N MET A 1 95.31 28.10 13.33
CA MET A 1 95.07 29.13 12.29
C MET A 1 95.00 28.41 10.94
N ALA A 2 94.17 28.88 9.99
CA ALA A 2 93.87 28.27 8.67
C ALA A 2 93.22 26.85 8.77
N SER A 3 92.10 26.47 8.12
CA SER A 3 91.58 26.71 6.75
C SER A 3 92.51 26.08 5.68
N THR A 4 92.13 25.52 4.51
CA THR A 4 90.91 25.44 3.65
C THR A 4 91.27 24.50 2.46
N SER A 5 90.42 23.88 1.62
CA SER A 5 88.98 23.55 1.56
C SER A 5 88.68 22.83 0.22
N MET A 6 87.86 21.76 0.17
CA MET A 6 87.47 21.03 -1.07
C MET A 6 86.08 20.34 -0.91
N PRO A 7 85.33 19.99 -1.98
CA PRO A 7 84.25 20.85 -2.50
C PRO A 7 82.83 20.21 -2.42
N PRO A 8 81.74 20.98 -2.68
CA PRO A 8 80.37 20.46 -2.59
C PRO A 8 79.98 19.57 -3.79
N LYS A 9 79.40 18.39 -3.52
CA LYS A 9 78.75 17.56 -4.55
C LYS A 9 77.27 17.92 -4.76
N ARG A 10 76.79 17.67 -5.99
CA ARG A 10 75.63 18.33 -6.60
C ARG A 10 74.26 17.87 -6.07
N ARG A 11 73.29 18.77 -6.19
CA ARG A 11 71.86 18.54 -6.01
C ARG A 11 71.29 17.58 -7.06
N GLY A 12 70.43 16.68 -6.62
CA GLY A 12 69.39 16.03 -7.42
C GLY A 12 68.17 15.86 -6.52
N SER A 13 67.16 16.74 -6.66
CA SER A 13 66.03 16.77 -5.72
C SER A 13 65.10 15.57 -5.91
N ALA A 14 64.77 14.88 -4.81
CA ALA A 14 63.81 13.77 -4.77
C ALA A 14 62.33 14.21 -4.95
N SER A 15 62.07 15.16 -5.86
CA SER A 15 60.77 15.74 -6.16
C SER A 15 59.94 14.95 -7.17
N GLY A 16 60.56 14.06 -7.96
CA GLY A 16 59.86 13.24 -8.97
C GLY A 16 59.10 12.04 -8.41
N PHE A 17 59.67 11.31 -7.44
CA PHE A 17 59.11 10.03 -6.98
C PHE A 17 57.98 10.21 -5.93
N ARG A 18 58.05 11.28 -5.11
CA ARG A 18 56.99 11.64 -4.16
C ARG A 18 55.68 12.07 -4.85
N ALA A 19 55.74 12.58 -6.08
CA ALA A 19 54.56 12.96 -6.86
C ALA A 19 53.79 11.75 -7.45
N TYR A 20 54.45 10.59 -7.60
CA TYR A 20 53.82 9.37 -8.12
C TYR A 20 52.98 8.66 -7.04
N VAL A 21 53.51 8.56 -5.81
CA VAL A 21 52.79 8.01 -4.64
C VAL A 21 51.60 8.90 -4.25
N ALA A 22 51.68 10.21 -4.47
CA ALA A 22 50.59 11.15 -4.19
C ALA A 22 49.36 11.03 -5.11
N LYS A 23 49.38 10.17 -6.15
CA LYS A 23 48.33 10.14 -7.19
C LYS A 23 47.54 8.82 -7.33
N ARG A 24 47.80 7.78 -6.52
CA ARG A 24 46.95 6.57 -6.47
C ARG A 24 47.11 5.80 -5.14
N LEU A 25 45.99 5.58 -4.44
CA LEU A 25 45.81 4.65 -3.28
C LEU A 25 46.58 5.08 -2.00
N ARG A 26 46.02 5.32 -0.81
CA ARG A 26 44.74 5.11 -0.09
C ARG A 26 44.67 6.21 1.01
N ALA A 27 43.56 6.49 1.72
CA ALA A 27 42.32 5.75 1.90
C ALA A 27 41.11 6.67 1.75
N GLY A 28 40.01 6.12 1.21
CA GLY A 28 38.72 6.81 1.24
C GLY A 28 38.24 7.02 2.68
N ARG A 29 37.39 8.04 2.87
CA ARG A 29 36.62 8.24 4.12
C ARG A 29 36.03 6.90 4.56
N GLN A 30 36.27 6.52 5.82
CA GLN A 30 35.80 5.24 6.37
C GLN A 30 34.30 5.07 6.10
N ILE A 31 33.95 3.92 5.52
CA ILE A 31 32.55 3.57 5.30
C ILE A 31 31.97 3.18 6.66
N LEU A 32 31.05 4.00 7.15
CA LEU A 32 30.47 3.90 8.49
C LEU A 32 29.38 2.80 8.53
N ASN A 33 29.84 1.56 8.73
CA ASN A 33 29.05 0.34 8.50
C ASN A 33 28.26 -0.20 9.72
N VAL A 34 28.57 0.20 10.96
CA VAL A 34 27.93 -0.37 12.16
C VAL A 34 27.09 0.67 12.91
N VAL A 35 25.77 0.51 12.89
CA VAL A 35 24.80 1.38 13.60
C VAL A 35 24.63 0.89 15.04
N CYS A 36 24.76 1.78 16.03
CA CYS A 36 24.46 1.46 17.42
C CYS A 36 22.93 1.43 17.66
N GLN A 37 22.39 0.32 18.17
CA GLN A 37 20.96 0.21 18.45
C GLN A 37 20.48 1.07 19.64
N ARG A 38 21.39 1.60 20.48
CA ARG A 38 21.06 2.45 21.64
C ARG A 38 20.95 3.94 21.30
N CYS A 39 21.85 4.45 20.45
CA CYS A 39 21.95 5.90 20.14
C CYS A 39 21.91 6.21 18.63
N THR A 40 21.66 5.21 17.78
CA THR A 40 21.58 5.26 16.30
C THR A 40 22.81 5.80 15.56
N LEU A 41 23.85 6.25 16.27
CA LEU A 41 25.10 6.72 15.67
C LEU A 41 25.87 5.57 14.99
N ARG A 42 26.48 5.91 13.85
CA ARG A 42 27.33 4.99 13.08
C ARG A 42 28.75 4.97 13.63
N ASN A 43 29.34 3.78 13.66
CA ASN A 43 30.68 3.51 14.18
C ASN A 43 31.57 2.93 13.08
N ALA A 44 32.88 2.91 13.33
CA ALA A 44 33.85 2.28 12.43
C ALA A 44 33.55 0.77 12.25
N SER A 45 33.85 0.21 11.07
CA SER A 45 33.87 -1.25 10.92
C SER A 45 34.90 -1.85 11.88
N GLY A 46 34.60 -3.00 12.46
CA GLY A 46 35.39 -3.62 13.53
C GLY A 46 35.08 -3.15 14.96
N ALA A 47 34.25 -2.12 15.17
CA ALA A 47 33.91 -1.66 16.52
C ALA A 47 33.09 -2.71 17.29
N LEU A 48 33.50 -3.01 18.53
CA LEU A 48 32.76 -3.86 19.47
C LEU A 48 31.87 -3.05 20.44
N ARG A 49 32.18 -1.75 20.62
CA ARG A 49 31.42 -0.80 21.45
C ARG A 49 31.22 0.51 20.70
N CYS A 50 30.15 1.23 21.00
CA CYS A 50 29.85 2.51 20.36
C CYS A 50 30.66 3.66 20.96
N ALA A 51 31.35 4.45 20.12
CA ALA A 51 32.20 5.55 20.57
C ALA A 51 31.46 6.67 21.31
N ALA A 52 30.14 6.81 21.12
CA ALA A 52 29.35 7.91 21.65
C ALA A 52 28.55 7.57 22.94
N CYS A 53 28.35 6.29 23.24
CA CYS A 53 27.55 5.86 24.40
C CYS A 53 28.11 4.62 25.13
N ASP A 54 29.27 4.13 24.69
CA ASP A 54 30.00 2.95 25.19
C ASP A 54 29.17 1.64 25.23
N ALA A 55 28.01 1.60 24.58
CA ALA A 55 27.17 0.42 24.49
C ALA A 55 27.84 -0.65 23.62
N ALA A 56 27.75 -1.92 24.02
CA ALA A 56 28.14 -3.05 23.19
C ALA A 56 27.35 -3.05 21.87
N LEU A 57 28.03 -3.36 20.76
CA LEU A 57 27.41 -3.45 19.44
C LEU A 57 26.89 -4.87 19.23
N ALA A 58 25.69 -4.98 18.64
CA ALA A 58 24.97 -6.25 18.52
C ALA A 58 25.53 -7.14 17.41
N ASN A 59 25.57 -8.45 17.67
CA ASN A 59 25.77 -9.48 16.67
C ASN A 59 24.66 -9.45 15.60
N TRP A 60 24.91 -10.03 14.43
CA TRP A 60 23.93 -10.09 13.34
C TRP A 60 23.76 -11.52 12.81
N THR A 61 22.52 -11.94 12.58
CA THR A 61 22.20 -13.27 12.05
C THR A 61 22.31 -13.28 10.52
N CYS A 62 22.98 -14.27 9.96
CA CYS A 62 23.03 -14.48 8.51
C CYS A 62 21.64 -14.88 8.01
N TRP A 63 21.14 -14.19 6.99
CA TRP A 63 19.82 -14.46 6.40
C TRP A 63 19.80 -15.71 5.50
N THR A 64 20.95 -16.23 5.09
CA THR A 64 21.06 -17.43 4.25
C THR A 64 21.22 -18.72 5.07
N CYS A 65 22.01 -18.69 6.15
CA CYS A 65 22.36 -19.90 6.92
C CYS A 65 22.17 -19.78 8.44
N THR A 66 21.46 -18.74 8.90
CA THR A 66 21.11 -18.45 10.31
C THR A 66 22.28 -18.33 11.31
N LEU A 67 23.55 -18.40 10.86
CA LEU A 67 24.70 -18.20 11.73
C LEU A 67 24.71 -16.79 12.35
N ILE A 68 24.91 -16.72 13.67
CA ILE A 68 25.13 -15.46 14.40
C ILE A 68 26.59 -15.03 14.20
N ASN A 69 26.78 -13.89 13.53
CA ASN A 69 28.08 -13.30 13.22
C ASN A 69 28.39 -12.12 14.13
N THR A 70 29.67 -11.83 14.35
CA THR A 70 30.12 -10.73 15.21
C THR A 70 29.80 -9.35 14.60
N PRO A 71 29.76 -8.26 15.40
CA PRO A 71 29.41 -6.92 14.92
C PRO A 71 30.46 -6.35 13.97
N ALA A 72 31.64 -6.98 13.90
CA ALA A 72 32.79 -6.63 13.07
C ALA A 72 32.81 -7.32 11.69
N ALA A 73 32.08 -8.42 11.51
CA ALA A 73 32.09 -9.18 10.26
C ALA A 73 31.32 -8.42 9.16
N ASP A 74 31.88 -8.36 7.95
CA ASP A 74 31.23 -7.78 6.76
C ASP A 74 30.62 -8.87 5.84
N CYS A 75 30.82 -10.16 6.15
CA CYS A 75 30.17 -11.32 5.52
C CYS A 75 30.00 -12.47 6.54
N CYS A 76 29.20 -13.47 6.20
CA CYS A 76 28.93 -14.62 7.07
C CYS A 76 30.13 -15.57 7.12
N ALA A 77 30.59 -15.92 8.33
CA ALA A 77 31.75 -16.80 8.52
C ALA A 77 31.55 -18.25 8.05
N ALA A 78 30.31 -18.71 7.81
CA ALA A 78 30.03 -20.08 7.35
C ALA A 78 29.70 -20.20 5.85
N CYS A 79 29.15 -19.16 5.22
CA CYS A 79 28.65 -19.24 3.85
C CYS A 79 28.99 -18.01 2.99
N GLU A 80 29.88 -17.14 3.48
CA GLU A 80 30.40 -15.93 2.81
C GLU A 80 29.34 -14.89 2.37
N THR A 81 28.05 -15.15 2.64
CA THR A 81 26.93 -14.26 2.37
C THR A 81 27.23 -12.88 2.94
N PRO A 82 27.31 -11.82 2.12
CA PRO A 82 27.61 -10.48 2.61
C PRO A 82 26.64 -10.06 3.71
N ARG A 83 27.16 -9.39 4.74
CA ARG A 83 26.32 -8.66 5.69
C ARG A 83 25.55 -7.64 4.88
N LYS A 84 24.23 -7.65 4.97
CA LYS A 84 23.40 -6.59 4.39
C LYS A 84 23.92 -5.27 4.97
N SER A 85 24.58 -4.48 4.12
CA SER A 85 25.10 -3.18 4.51
C SER A 85 23.91 -2.30 4.94
N ALA A 86 24.16 -1.26 5.73
CA ALA A 86 23.13 -0.29 6.08
C ALA A 86 22.80 0.67 4.90
N GLN A 87 22.72 0.12 3.68
CA GLN A 87 22.13 0.71 2.48
C GLN A 87 20.87 -0.07 2.15
N ALA A 88 19.73 0.62 2.18
CA ALA A 88 18.41 0.05 1.97
C ALA A 88 18.13 -1.20 2.84
N ARG A 89 17.57 -0.93 4.03
CA ARG A 89 16.35 -1.63 4.47
C ARG A 89 15.52 -1.90 3.18
N PRO A 90 15.14 -3.14 2.83
CA PRO A 90 14.12 -3.30 1.80
C PRO A 90 12.96 -2.44 2.24
N LEU A 91 12.35 -1.70 1.32
CA LEU A 91 11.15 -0.96 1.64
C LEU A 91 10.02 -1.98 1.90
N HIS A 92 10.00 -2.54 3.13
CA HIS A 92 8.96 -2.14 4.05
C HIS A 92 8.90 -0.62 3.96
N SER A 93 8.11 -0.15 3.01
CA SER A 93 7.48 1.13 3.12
C SER A 93 6.90 1.16 4.53
N SER A 94 7.49 2.00 5.38
CA SER A 94 6.65 2.77 6.26
C SER A 94 5.69 3.48 5.33
N VAL A 95 4.54 2.85 5.07
CA VAL A 95 3.42 3.49 4.40
C VAL A 95 3.27 4.81 5.15
N PRO A 96 3.36 5.98 4.48
CA PRO A 96 3.40 7.26 5.17
C PRO A 96 2.13 7.49 6.02
N TYR A 97 1.10 6.68 5.73
CA TYR A 97 -0.11 6.50 6.51
C TYR A 97 -0.23 5.04 6.99
N SER A 98 -0.06 4.79 8.29
CA SER A 98 -0.51 3.53 8.91
C SER A 98 -1.91 3.73 9.48
N ASP A 99 -2.94 3.30 8.75
CA ASP A 99 -4.29 3.22 9.30
C ASP A 99 -4.33 2.09 10.33
N ALA A 100 -4.45 2.45 11.61
CA ALA A 100 -4.32 1.50 12.72
C ALA A 100 -5.40 0.40 12.74
N ASN A 101 -6.48 0.59 11.97
CA ASN A 101 -7.61 -0.33 11.85
C ASN A 101 -7.71 -0.97 10.45
N SER A 102 -6.61 -0.99 9.68
CA SER A 102 -6.52 -1.70 8.39
C SER A 102 -5.73 -3.00 8.50
N VAL A 103 -6.26 -4.06 7.88
CA VAL A 103 -5.49 -5.26 7.57
C VAL A 103 -4.81 -5.07 6.21
N VAL A 104 -3.58 -5.55 6.09
CA VAL A 104 -2.75 -5.40 4.88
C VAL A 104 -2.30 -6.77 4.39
N LEU A 105 -2.89 -7.22 3.29
CA LEU A 105 -2.48 -8.44 2.61
C LEU A 105 -1.35 -8.11 1.63
N SER A 106 -0.11 -8.41 2.04
CA SER A 106 1.04 -8.26 1.16
C SER A 106 0.99 -9.25 -0.02
N PRO A 107 1.65 -8.93 -1.16
CA PRO A 107 1.89 -9.89 -2.23
C PRO A 107 2.48 -11.20 -1.70
N GLN A 108 2.16 -12.30 -2.38
CA GLN A 108 2.78 -13.60 -2.08
C GLN A 108 4.19 -13.69 -2.71
N LEU A 109 4.95 -14.71 -2.30
CA LEU A 109 6.25 -15.06 -2.88
C LEU A 109 7.31 -13.94 -2.81
N ASP A 110 7.22 -13.05 -1.81
CA ASP A 110 8.08 -11.86 -1.63
C ASP A 110 8.19 -10.95 -2.86
N LEU A 111 7.15 -10.96 -3.72
CA LEU A 111 7.11 -10.15 -4.94
C LEU A 111 7.06 -8.65 -4.62
N ALA A 112 7.74 -7.86 -5.46
CA ALA A 112 7.55 -6.41 -5.46
C ALA A 112 6.09 -6.10 -5.84
N PRO A 113 5.38 -5.22 -5.10
CA PRO A 113 4.00 -4.90 -5.41
C PRO A 113 3.92 -4.15 -6.74
N ARG A 114 3.01 -4.59 -7.61
CA ARG A 114 2.72 -4.00 -8.93
C ARG A 114 1.50 -3.08 -8.91
N ALA A 115 0.57 -3.35 -8.00
CA ALA A 115 -0.64 -2.57 -7.78
C ALA A 115 -1.15 -2.74 -6.35
N SER A 116 -1.95 -1.79 -5.88
CA SER A 116 -2.66 -1.85 -4.61
C SER A 116 -4.17 -1.81 -4.83
N LEU A 117 -4.93 -2.70 -4.18
CA LEU A 117 -6.38 -2.63 -4.08
C LEU A 117 -6.76 -2.20 -2.66
N VAL A 118 -7.49 -1.09 -2.54
CA VAL A 118 -8.18 -0.73 -1.30
C VAL A 118 -9.61 -1.26 -1.39
N PHE A 119 -10.00 -2.20 -0.53
CA PHE A 119 -11.33 -2.84 -0.59
C PHE A 119 -12.10 -2.70 0.72
N LEU A 120 -13.33 -2.19 0.64
CA LEU A 120 -14.18 -1.88 1.79
C LEU A 120 -15.20 -2.99 2.05
N HIS A 121 -15.24 -3.47 3.28
CA HIS A 121 -16.22 -4.44 3.74
C HIS A 121 -17.67 -3.87 3.76
N GLY A 122 -18.67 -4.77 3.73
CA GLY A 122 -20.08 -4.42 3.92
C GLY A 122 -20.42 -3.82 5.30
N PHE A 123 -21.65 -3.34 5.46
CA PHE A 123 -22.15 -2.82 6.74
C PHE A 123 -22.03 -3.87 7.87
N CYS A 124 -21.82 -3.43 9.12
CA CYS A 124 -21.52 -4.26 10.29
C CYS A 124 -20.20 -5.07 10.28
N ASN A 125 -19.56 -5.26 9.12
CA ASN A 125 -18.37 -6.12 9.01
C ASN A 125 -17.07 -5.47 9.51
N THR A 126 -15.93 -6.14 9.28
CA THR A 126 -14.57 -5.68 9.65
C THR A 126 -13.58 -6.05 8.56
N ALA A 127 -12.38 -5.48 8.61
CA ALA A 127 -11.27 -5.90 7.76
C ALA A 127 -10.84 -7.36 7.99
N GLU A 128 -10.90 -7.84 9.24
CA GLU A 128 -10.47 -9.19 9.60
C GLU A 128 -11.30 -10.26 8.88
N MET A 129 -12.63 -10.11 8.87
CA MET A 129 -13.53 -11.04 8.17
C MET A 129 -13.30 -11.09 6.66
N TYR A 130 -12.84 -10.00 6.04
CA TYR A 130 -12.44 -10.00 4.62
C TYR A 130 -11.00 -10.47 4.40
N SER A 131 -10.16 -10.48 5.44
CA SER A 131 -8.75 -10.90 5.32
C SER A 131 -8.60 -12.42 5.20
N GLU A 132 -9.60 -13.17 5.67
CA GLU A 132 -9.72 -14.62 5.56
C GLU A 132 -10.33 -15.07 4.21
N SER A 133 -10.91 -14.14 3.44
CA SER A 133 -11.58 -14.46 2.16
C SER A 133 -10.60 -14.75 1.02
N GLU A 134 -10.91 -15.76 0.21
CA GLU A 134 -10.06 -16.19 -0.90
C GLU A 134 -10.07 -15.23 -2.11
N VAL A 135 -11.00 -14.28 -2.18
CA VAL A 135 -11.20 -13.36 -3.32
C VAL A 135 -9.95 -12.54 -3.67
N PHE A 136 -9.07 -12.35 -2.70
CA PHE A 136 -7.82 -11.60 -2.87
C PHE A 136 -6.62 -12.48 -3.24
N THR A 137 -6.75 -13.81 -3.20
CA THR A 137 -5.61 -14.72 -3.21
C THR A 137 -4.95 -14.84 -4.59
N LEU A 138 -5.72 -15.02 -5.66
CA LEU A 138 -5.15 -15.35 -6.99
C LEU A 138 -4.20 -14.27 -7.51
N PHE A 139 -4.52 -12.99 -7.34
CA PHE A 139 -3.70 -11.90 -7.86
C PHE A 139 -2.59 -11.44 -6.92
N ARG A 140 -2.59 -11.87 -5.64
CA ARG A 140 -1.46 -11.63 -4.73
C ARG A 140 -0.19 -12.35 -5.18
N CYS A 141 -0.29 -13.48 -5.89
CA CYS A 141 0.86 -14.13 -6.52
C CYS A 141 1.33 -13.43 -7.81
N GLN A 142 0.60 -12.40 -8.28
CA GLN A 142 0.97 -11.56 -9.43
C GLN A 142 1.47 -10.17 -9.00
N GLY A 143 1.67 -9.94 -7.70
CA GLY A 143 2.12 -8.66 -7.16
C GLY A 143 1.00 -7.72 -6.70
N LEU A 144 -0.25 -8.19 -6.56
CA LEU A 144 -1.30 -7.40 -5.91
C LEU A 144 -1.03 -7.27 -4.41
N ARG A 145 -1.12 -6.05 -3.91
CA ARG A 145 -1.21 -5.71 -2.49
C ARG A 145 -2.66 -5.34 -2.18
N VAL A 146 -3.22 -5.82 -1.07
CA VAL A 146 -4.60 -5.47 -0.67
C VAL A 146 -4.62 -4.79 0.69
N ILE A 147 -5.42 -3.74 0.80
CA ILE A 147 -5.61 -2.92 1.99
C ILE A 147 -7.09 -2.97 2.34
N LEU A 148 -7.39 -3.55 3.49
CA LEU A 148 -8.73 -3.75 4.01
C LEU A 148 -8.91 -2.82 5.22
N PRO A 149 -9.44 -1.60 5.06
CA PRO A 149 -9.76 -0.75 6.20
C PRO A 149 -11.00 -1.26 6.93
N THR A 150 -10.98 -1.26 8.27
CA THR A 150 -12.20 -1.43 9.09
C THR A 150 -12.90 -0.08 9.24
N ALA A 151 -14.19 -0.02 8.96
CA ALA A 151 -15.03 1.15 9.13
C ALA A 151 -15.08 1.62 10.60
N PRO A 152 -15.26 2.92 10.90
CA PRO A 152 -15.41 3.38 12.27
C PRO A 152 -16.69 2.84 12.93
N LEU A 153 -16.61 2.53 14.22
CA LEU A 153 -17.78 2.22 15.04
C LEU A 153 -18.59 3.51 15.29
N GLN A 154 -19.68 3.68 14.57
CA GLN A 154 -20.55 4.87 14.65
C GLN A 154 -22.02 4.50 14.92
N ARG A 155 -22.82 5.49 15.30
CA ARG A 155 -24.27 5.30 15.53
C ARG A 155 -25.00 5.27 14.19
N ILE A 156 -26.02 4.43 14.10
CA ILE A 156 -26.87 4.30 12.91
C ILE A 156 -28.28 4.77 13.24
N THR A 157 -28.71 5.86 12.61
CA THR A 157 -29.95 6.58 12.90
C THR A 157 -31.19 5.75 12.54
N ALA A 158 -31.20 5.10 11.37
CA ALA A 158 -32.23 4.14 10.98
C ALA A 158 -32.40 3.00 12.01
N HIS A 159 -31.31 2.57 12.66
CA HIS A 159 -31.31 1.50 13.66
C HIS A 159 -31.41 2.05 15.11
N GLY A 160 -32.11 3.15 15.32
CA GLY A 160 -32.36 3.72 16.66
C GLY A 160 -31.10 4.18 17.40
N GLY A 161 -30.04 4.54 16.66
CA GLY A 161 -28.76 4.97 17.22
C GLY A 161 -27.87 3.86 17.76
N GLN A 162 -28.15 2.59 17.43
CA GLN A 162 -27.25 1.46 17.69
C GLN A 162 -25.86 1.69 17.06
N LYS A 163 -24.81 1.15 17.68
CA LYS A 163 -23.44 1.30 17.17
C LYS A 163 -23.07 0.13 16.27
N GLN A 164 -22.62 0.42 15.05
CA GLN A 164 -22.12 -0.56 14.08
C GLN A 164 -20.86 -0.04 13.39
N ASN A 165 -20.04 -0.96 12.87
CA ASN A 165 -18.97 -0.58 11.93
C ASN A 165 -19.62 -0.21 10.61
N ALA A 166 -19.53 1.07 10.25
CA ALA A 166 -20.21 1.62 9.09
C ALA A 166 -19.38 2.72 8.43
N TRP A 167 -19.48 2.86 7.12
CA TRP A 167 -18.79 3.87 6.33
C TRP A 167 -19.50 5.22 6.37
N TYR A 168 -20.82 5.22 6.60
CA TYR A 168 -21.66 6.37 6.84
C TYR A 168 -22.89 5.97 7.65
N ASP A 169 -23.57 6.96 8.23
CA ASP A 169 -24.84 6.76 8.92
C ASP A 169 -25.99 6.66 7.91
N TYR A 170 -26.79 5.59 8.01
CA TYR A 170 -28.08 5.46 7.34
C TYR A 170 -29.14 6.21 8.16
N LEU A 171 -29.74 7.26 7.58
CA LEU A 171 -30.77 8.05 8.23
C LEU A 171 -32.15 7.35 8.18
N THR A 172 -32.35 6.53 7.16
CA THR A 172 -33.54 5.69 6.93
C THR A 172 -33.17 4.53 6.01
N ASP A 173 -33.96 3.46 6.03
CA ASP A 173 -33.93 2.29 5.14
C ASP A 173 -35.06 2.32 4.09
N HIS A 174 -35.95 3.33 4.16
CA HIS A 174 -37.19 3.44 3.39
C HIS A 174 -38.03 2.13 3.31
N ASP A 175 -38.09 1.34 4.37
CA ASP A 175 -38.74 0.01 4.39
C ASP A 175 -38.21 -0.95 3.27
N GLY A 176 -36.98 -0.72 2.80
CA GLY A 176 -36.33 -1.42 1.67
C GLY A 176 -36.87 -1.06 0.28
N ALA A 177 -37.69 -0.01 0.15
CA ALA A 177 -38.37 0.33 -1.10
C ALA A 177 -37.50 1.12 -2.12
N GLN A 178 -36.46 1.82 -1.67
CA GLN A 178 -35.59 2.67 -2.49
C GLN A 178 -34.20 2.85 -1.85
N GLU A 179 -33.29 3.55 -2.53
CA GLU A 179 -31.98 3.95 -2.01
C GLU A 179 -32.09 4.80 -0.73
N ASP A 180 -31.32 4.44 0.30
CA ASP A 180 -31.27 5.09 1.62
C ASP A 180 -30.86 6.59 1.58
N ASP A 181 -31.51 7.43 2.41
CA ASP A 181 -30.95 8.73 2.76
C ASP A 181 -29.83 8.57 3.82
N ILE A 182 -28.75 9.33 3.67
CA ILE A 182 -27.48 9.15 4.42
C ILE A 182 -26.97 10.46 5.03
N ASP A 183 -26.14 10.38 6.08
CA ASP A 183 -25.44 11.55 6.60
C ASP A 183 -24.18 11.90 5.77
N ASP A 184 -24.24 13.04 5.08
CA ASP A 184 -23.12 13.57 4.29
C ASP A 184 -21.84 13.83 5.14
N GLY A 185 -21.99 14.11 6.44
CA GLY A 185 -20.87 14.38 7.34
C GLY A 185 -19.97 13.15 7.59
N SER A 186 -20.59 12.03 7.92
CA SER A 186 -19.97 10.72 8.13
C SER A 186 -19.36 10.18 6.83
N LEU A 187 -20.09 10.27 5.70
CA LEU A 187 -19.55 9.92 4.38
C LEU A 187 -18.34 10.79 4.03
N HIS A 188 -18.39 12.10 4.28
CA HIS A 188 -17.25 12.99 4.04
C HIS A 188 -16.02 12.60 4.91
N ALA A 189 -16.23 12.20 6.17
CA ALA A 189 -15.15 11.73 7.03
C ALA A 189 -14.50 10.44 6.48
N THR A 190 -15.30 9.47 6.03
CA THR A 190 -14.82 8.27 5.34
C THR A 190 -14.06 8.62 4.07
N ARG A 191 -14.60 9.50 3.21
CA ARG A 191 -13.95 9.96 1.98
C ARG A 191 -12.55 10.53 2.24
N ARG A 192 -12.37 11.35 3.28
CA ARG A 192 -11.04 11.87 3.64
C ARG A 192 -10.07 10.73 4.03
N ARG A 193 -10.54 9.74 4.79
CA ARG A 193 -9.73 8.57 5.19
C ARG A 193 -9.32 7.74 3.98
N LEU A 194 -10.26 7.47 3.06
CA LEU A 194 -9.98 6.72 1.84
C LEU A 194 -8.97 7.44 0.94
N ASN A 195 -9.10 8.76 0.76
CA ASN A 195 -8.12 9.54 0.01
C ASN A 195 -6.71 9.42 0.62
N MET A 196 -6.56 9.49 1.96
CA MET A 196 -5.25 9.31 2.61
C MET A 196 -4.65 7.91 2.39
N ILE A 197 -5.48 6.85 2.40
CA ILE A 197 -5.03 5.48 2.09
C ILE A 197 -4.59 5.40 0.62
N VAL A 198 -5.44 5.88 -0.31
CA VAL A 198 -5.20 5.84 -1.75
C VAL A 198 -3.94 6.64 -2.14
N ASP A 199 -3.75 7.85 -1.59
CA ASP A 199 -2.56 8.66 -1.84
C ASP A 199 -1.28 8.02 -1.27
N ALA A 200 -1.36 7.37 -0.11
CA ALA A 200 -0.22 6.68 0.50
C ALA A 200 0.19 5.41 -0.28
N GLU A 201 -0.79 4.67 -0.79
CA GLU A 201 -0.55 3.50 -1.65
C GLU A 201 -0.12 3.92 -3.07
N ALA A 202 -0.62 5.04 -3.61
CA ALA A 202 -0.14 5.62 -4.86
C ALA A 202 1.32 6.06 -4.75
N ALA A 203 1.71 6.67 -3.62
CA ALA A 203 3.11 7.00 -3.34
C ALA A 203 4.01 5.76 -3.23
N LEU A 204 3.46 4.61 -2.80
CA LEU A 204 4.17 3.33 -2.78
C LEU A 204 4.31 2.71 -4.19
N MET A 205 3.25 2.76 -5.01
CA MET A 205 3.25 2.24 -6.38
C MET A 205 3.96 3.17 -7.39
N GLY A 206 4.22 4.41 -6.99
CA GLY A 206 4.80 5.49 -7.83
C GLY A 206 3.78 6.25 -8.67
N GLU A 207 2.53 5.80 -8.76
CA GLU A 207 1.44 6.48 -9.47
C GLU A 207 0.04 6.01 -9.02
N HIS A 208 -0.94 6.91 -9.08
CA HIS A 208 -2.35 6.61 -8.78
C HIS A 208 -3.01 5.59 -9.69
N ARG A 209 -2.54 5.45 -10.94
CA ARG A 209 -3.08 4.47 -11.92
C ARG A 209 -2.83 3.00 -11.52
N LYS A 210 -1.95 2.76 -10.55
CA LYS A 210 -1.70 1.44 -9.95
C LYS A 210 -2.51 1.19 -8.68
N VAL A 211 -3.39 2.12 -8.29
CA VAL A 211 -4.29 1.96 -7.15
C VAL A 211 -5.71 1.73 -7.63
N LEU A 212 -6.28 0.61 -7.20
CA LEU A 212 -7.67 0.21 -7.36
C LEU A 212 -8.42 0.53 -6.07
N LEU A 213 -9.72 0.84 -6.19
CA LEU A 213 -10.60 1.08 -5.04
C LEU A 213 -11.90 0.32 -5.25
N GLY A 214 -12.41 -0.35 -4.23
CA GLY A 214 -13.62 -1.14 -4.34
C GLY A 214 -14.26 -1.46 -2.99
N GLY A 215 -15.33 -2.24 -3.01
CA GLY A 215 -15.98 -2.72 -1.79
C GLY A 215 -17.26 -3.52 -2.06
N ALA A 216 -17.87 -4.00 -0.97
CA ALA A 216 -19.14 -4.71 -0.98
C ALA A 216 -20.23 -3.93 -0.22
N SER A 217 -21.49 -3.98 -0.64
CA SER A 217 -22.65 -3.37 0.05
C SER A 217 -22.38 -1.88 0.38
N GLN A 218 -22.60 -1.42 1.62
CA GLN A 218 -22.27 -0.05 2.05
C GLN A 218 -20.82 0.37 1.72
N GLY A 219 -19.88 -0.58 1.75
CA GLY A 219 -18.48 -0.39 1.35
C GLY A 219 -18.31 -0.09 -0.14
N CYS A 220 -19.07 -0.75 -1.02
CA CYS A 220 -19.13 -0.44 -2.45
C CYS A 220 -19.54 1.03 -2.66
N CYS A 221 -20.61 1.46 -2.00
CA CYS A 221 -21.19 2.80 -2.15
C CYS A 221 -20.23 3.90 -1.66
N ALA A 222 -19.58 3.69 -0.50
CA ALA A 222 -18.58 4.61 0.04
C ALA A 222 -17.29 4.63 -0.79
N ALA A 223 -16.81 3.47 -1.25
CA ALA A 223 -15.65 3.35 -2.12
C ALA A 223 -15.89 4.07 -3.46
N PHE A 224 -17.08 3.92 -4.05
CA PHE A 224 -17.41 4.57 -5.31
C PHE A 224 -17.49 6.10 -5.17
N ASP A 225 -18.08 6.60 -4.07
CA ASP A 225 -18.14 8.04 -3.82
C ASP A 225 -16.74 8.68 -3.69
N ALA A 226 -15.81 7.99 -3.01
CA ALA A 226 -14.42 8.41 -2.94
C ALA A 226 -13.71 8.30 -4.31
N PHE A 227 -13.87 7.17 -5.01
CA PHE A 227 -13.32 6.93 -6.36
C PHE A 227 -13.74 8.03 -7.34
N ALA A 228 -15.04 8.27 -7.49
CA ALA A 228 -15.59 9.23 -8.44
C ALA A 228 -15.14 10.68 -8.14
N ARG A 229 -14.90 11.02 -6.88
CA ARG A 229 -14.41 12.35 -6.45
C ARG A 229 -12.89 12.46 -6.38
N HIS A 230 -12.14 11.38 -6.61
CA HIS A 230 -10.69 11.37 -6.40
C HIS A 230 -10.00 12.34 -7.39
N PRO A 231 -9.10 13.25 -6.92
CA PRO A 231 -8.50 14.30 -7.75
C PRO A 231 -7.41 13.80 -8.72
N ALA A 232 -6.98 12.54 -8.58
CA ALA A 232 -6.10 11.86 -9.52
C ALA A 232 -6.79 10.62 -10.12
N ARG A 233 -6.40 10.24 -11.34
CA ARG A 233 -6.94 9.05 -12.03
C ARG A 233 -6.44 7.77 -11.37
N LEU A 234 -7.39 6.93 -10.95
CA LEU A 234 -7.14 5.63 -10.36
C LEU A 234 -7.09 4.54 -11.46
N GLY A 235 -6.68 3.32 -11.09
CA GLY A 235 -6.54 2.20 -12.04
C GLY A 235 -7.87 1.55 -12.43
N GLY A 236 -8.83 1.52 -11.50
CA GLY A 236 -10.12 0.85 -11.70
C GLY A 236 -10.98 0.84 -10.43
N PHE A 237 -12.27 0.56 -10.61
CA PHE A 237 -13.24 0.34 -9.54
C PHE A 237 -13.91 -1.03 -9.65
N VAL A 238 -14.13 -1.68 -8.50
CA VAL A 238 -14.93 -2.91 -8.38
C VAL A 238 -15.90 -2.81 -7.21
N GLY A 239 -17.18 -3.07 -7.47
CA GLY A 239 -18.24 -3.02 -6.48
C GLY A 239 -19.07 -4.30 -6.49
N PHE A 240 -19.26 -4.91 -5.32
CA PHE A 240 -20.13 -6.05 -5.11
C PHE A 240 -21.42 -5.61 -4.39
N VAL A 241 -22.57 -6.10 -4.85
CA VAL A 241 -23.92 -5.87 -4.27
C VAL A 241 -24.13 -4.43 -3.80
N GLY A 242 -23.97 -3.47 -4.71
CA GLY A 242 -23.95 -2.04 -4.38
C GLY A 242 -23.93 -1.12 -5.60
N HIS A 243 -23.95 0.19 -5.35
CA HIS A 243 -24.31 1.22 -6.34
C HIS A 243 -23.58 2.56 -6.09
N PRO A 244 -23.53 3.47 -7.08
CA PRO A 244 -23.17 4.85 -6.82
C PRO A 244 -24.27 5.53 -5.98
N LEU A 245 -23.88 6.31 -4.97
CA LEU A 245 -24.81 7.08 -4.14
C LEU A 245 -25.43 8.25 -4.89
N LYS A 246 -26.67 8.63 -4.56
CA LYS A 246 -27.41 9.78 -5.10
C LYS A 246 -26.58 11.07 -5.06
N THR A 247 -25.84 11.28 -3.97
CA THR A 247 -24.99 12.47 -3.75
C THR A 247 -23.64 12.44 -4.47
N THR A 248 -23.24 11.32 -5.09
CA THR A 248 -21.95 11.20 -5.81
C THR A 248 -21.97 12.00 -7.13
N PRO A 249 -21.02 12.94 -7.35
CA PRO A 249 -20.96 13.78 -8.54
C PRO A 249 -20.31 13.03 -9.71
N LEU A 250 -21.11 12.73 -10.74
CA LEU A 250 -20.68 11.88 -11.85
C LEU A 250 -20.11 12.69 -13.02
N GLN A 251 -20.63 13.89 -13.28
CA GLN A 251 -20.31 14.72 -14.45
C GLN A 251 -18.94 15.41 -14.37
N SER A 252 -18.43 15.68 -13.17
CA SER A 252 -17.13 16.30 -12.93
C SER A 252 -16.00 15.30 -12.65
N SER A 253 -16.31 14.00 -12.58
CA SER A 253 -15.34 12.97 -12.22
C SER A 253 -14.22 12.85 -13.26
N LEU A 254 -12.98 12.64 -12.81
CA LEU A 254 -11.85 12.29 -13.67
C LEU A 254 -11.84 10.81 -14.08
N GLN A 255 -12.72 9.98 -13.50
CA GLN A 255 -12.71 8.52 -13.67
C GLN A 255 -13.67 8.01 -14.76
N ARG A 256 -14.31 8.89 -15.55
CA ARG A 256 -15.39 8.50 -16.50
C ARG A 256 -14.98 7.46 -17.54
N ASP A 257 -13.71 7.47 -17.94
CA ASP A 257 -13.09 6.54 -18.88
C ASP A 257 -12.12 5.56 -18.18
N VAL A 258 -12.23 5.40 -16.86
CA VAL A 258 -11.51 4.40 -16.06
C VAL A 258 -12.40 3.15 -15.89
N PRO A 259 -11.87 1.91 -15.98
CA PRO A 259 -12.68 0.70 -15.84
C PRO A 259 -13.41 0.65 -14.49
N CYS A 260 -14.74 0.46 -14.54
CA CYS A 260 -15.58 0.28 -13.37
C CYS A 260 -16.43 -0.98 -13.56
N PHE A 261 -16.51 -1.81 -12.53
CA PHE A 261 -17.30 -3.04 -12.52
C PHE A 261 -18.28 -3.00 -11.37
N PHE A 262 -19.57 -3.21 -11.67
CA PHE A 262 -20.63 -3.36 -10.67
C PHE A 262 -21.25 -4.75 -10.82
N PHE A 263 -20.93 -5.62 -9.89
CA PHE A 263 -21.48 -6.95 -9.79
C PHE A 263 -22.59 -6.95 -8.74
N ASN A 264 -23.77 -7.45 -9.08
CA ASN A 264 -24.94 -7.46 -8.20
C ASN A 264 -25.66 -8.80 -8.27
N ALA A 265 -26.56 -9.04 -7.32
CA ALA A 265 -27.31 -10.28 -7.18
C ALA A 265 -28.78 -10.07 -7.57
N ALA A 266 -29.37 -10.97 -8.36
CA ALA A 266 -30.71 -10.79 -8.92
C ALA A 266 -31.83 -10.89 -7.87
N ALA A 267 -31.65 -11.75 -6.87
CA ALA A 267 -32.58 -12.00 -5.77
C ALA A 267 -32.18 -11.26 -4.48
N ASP A 268 -31.29 -10.26 -4.57
CA ASP A 268 -30.94 -9.40 -3.45
C ASP A 268 -32.17 -8.62 -2.94
N ASP A 269 -32.56 -8.91 -1.70
CA ASP A 269 -33.69 -8.30 -1.00
C ASP A 269 -33.29 -7.09 -0.14
N THR A 270 -31.99 -6.83 -0.02
CA THR A 270 -31.36 -5.76 0.75
C THR A 270 -30.96 -4.63 -0.19
N MET A 271 -29.98 -4.85 -1.08
CA MET A 271 -29.56 -3.93 -2.15
C MET A 271 -30.35 -4.20 -3.44
N ARG A 272 -31.67 -3.98 -3.38
CA ARG A 272 -32.59 -4.42 -4.44
C ARG A 272 -32.26 -3.82 -5.81
N THR A 273 -32.17 -4.67 -6.82
CA THR A 273 -31.91 -4.31 -8.24
C THR A 273 -32.83 -3.21 -8.78
N GLN A 274 -34.04 -3.10 -8.23
CA GLN A 274 -35.06 -2.10 -8.54
C GLN A 274 -34.57 -0.65 -8.40
N TRP A 275 -33.70 -0.36 -7.42
CA TRP A 275 -33.10 0.96 -7.22
C TRP A 275 -31.58 1.00 -7.47
N VAL A 276 -30.87 -0.12 -7.23
CA VAL A 276 -29.45 -0.27 -7.59
C VAL A 276 -29.20 -0.06 -9.09
N LEU A 277 -29.98 -0.70 -9.98
CA LEU A 277 -29.73 -0.59 -11.43
C LEU A 277 -30.03 0.81 -11.99
N PRO A 278 -31.12 1.51 -11.61
CA PRO A 278 -31.27 2.94 -11.90
C PRO A 278 -30.11 3.80 -11.38
N ALA A 279 -29.62 3.57 -10.17
CA ALA A 279 -28.50 4.32 -9.61
C ALA A 279 -27.23 4.16 -10.47
N ILE A 280 -26.88 2.94 -10.86
CA ILE A 280 -25.75 2.64 -11.76
C ILE A 280 -25.95 3.27 -13.16
N ARG A 281 -27.16 3.23 -13.73
CA ARG A 281 -27.47 3.81 -15.06
C ARG A 281 -27.19 5.32 -15.14
N ARG A 282 -27.16 6.05 -14.02
CA ARG A 282 -26.76 7.48 -13.99
C ARG A 282 -25.35 7.71 -14.52
N LEU A 283 -24.45 6.72 -14.44
CA LEU A 283 -23.09 6.79 -14.95
C LEU A 283 -23.05 7.00 -16.47
N ALA A 284 -23.86 6.23 -17.21
CA ALA A 284 -23.97 6.38 -18.66
C ALA A 284 -24.49 7.78 -19.05
N ALA A 285 -25.53 8.27 -18.36
CA ALA A 285 -26.05 9.63 -18.56
C ALA A 285 -25.04 10.74 -18.21
N ALA A 286 -24.10 10.46 -17.30
CA ALA A 286 -23.00 11.35 -16.95
C ALA A 286 -21.75 11.19 -17.85
N GLY A 287 -21.83 10.39 -18.92
CA GLY A 287 -20.76 10.21 -19.90
C GLY A 287 -19.63 9.28 -19.44
N TRP A 288 -19.92 8.31 -18.58
CA TRP A 288 -18.98 7.23 -18.23
C TRP A 288 -19.00 6.15 -19.32
N THR A 289 -17.83 5.74 -19.80
CA THR A 289 -17.67 4.93 -21.02
C THR A 289 -17.14 3.52 -20.78
N ARG A 290 -16.65 3.22 -19.57
CA ARG A 290 -16.06 1.91 -19.20
C ARG A 290 -16.74 1.28 -17.98
N VAL A 291 -18.07 1.33 -17.95
CA VAL A 291 -18.89 0.73 -16.88
C VAL A 291 -19.37 -0.64 -17.33
N ASN A 292 -18.89 -1.68 -16.67
CA ASN A 292 -19.37 -3.05 -16.81
C ASN A 292 -20.37 -3.31 -15.68
N VAL A 293 -21.50 -3.94 -15.99
CA VAL A 293 -22.54 -4.27 -15.02
C VAL A 293 -22.93 -5.73 -15.25
N GLU A 294 -22.89 -6.51 -14.19
CA GLU A 294 -23.31 -7.91 -14.17
C GLU A 294 -24.34 -8.09 -13.04
N VAL A 295 -25.33 -8.94 -13.30
CA VAL A 295 -26.33 -9.33 -12.30
C VAL A 295 -26.41 -10.85 -12.32
N ALA A 296 -26.01 -11.50 -11.22
CA ALA A 296 -26.01 -12.94 -11.10
C ALA A 296 -27.43 -13.46 -10.79
N ASP A 297 -27.95 -14.31 -11.67
CA ASP A 297 -29.25 -14.95 -11.48
C ASP A 297 -29.23 -15.90 -10.27
N GLY A 298 -30.27 -15.83 -9.43
CA GLY A 298 -30.44 -16.71 -8.27
C GLY A 298 -29.56 -16.41 -7.05
N ALA A 299 -28.58 -15.51 -7.15
CA ALA A 299 -27.84 -15.00 -6.00
C ALA A 299 -28.66 -13.99 -5.19
N ASP A 300 -28.45 -13.92 -3.88
CA ASP A 300 -29.01 -12.93 -2.94
C ASP A 300 -27.90 -12.02 -2.35
N HIS A 301 -28.19 -11.28 -1.26
CA HIS A 301 -27.19 -10.37 -0.64
C HIS A 301 -26.01 -11.11 0.02
N GLY A 302 -26.18 -12.38 0.38
CA GLY A 302 -25.15 -13.25 0.97
C GLY A 302 -24.39 -14.03 -0.10
N THR A 303 -23.79 -13.31 -1.06
CA THR A 303 -23.05 -13.88 -2.18
C THR A 303 -22.00 -14.91 -1.75
N SER A 304 -21.89 -16.02 -2.48
CA SER A 304 -20.94 -17.08 -2.17
C SER A 304 -19.50 -16.68 -2.50
N ASP A 305 -18.53 -17.22 -1.75
CA ASP A 305 -17.10 -17.01 -2.03
C ASP A 305 -16.74 -17.38 -3.48
N GLU A 306 -17.33 -18.43 -4.05
CA GLU A 306 -17.12 -18.83 -5.45
C GLU A 306 -17.55 -17.73 -6.45
N LEU A 307 -18.67 -17.05 -6.18
CA LEU A 307 -19.18 -15.98 -7.03
C LEU A 307 -18.35 -14.69 -6.86
N GLU A 308 -18.02 -14.32 -5.62
CA GLU A 308 -17.16 -13.16 -5.37
C GLU A 308 -15.73 -13.36 -5.90
N ASN A 309 -15.19 -14.59 -5.82
CA ASN A 309 -13.93 -14.98 -6.45
C ASN A 309 -13.99 -14.73 -7.97
N HIS A 310 -15.04 -15.25 -8.63
CA HIS A 310 -15.24 -15.07 -10.07
C HIS A 310 -15.30 -13.58 -10.48
N TRP A 311 -16.05 -12.78 -9.73
CA TRP A 311 -16.18 -11.34 -9.96
C TRP A 311 -14.86 -10.59 -9.78
N MET A 312 -14.13 -10.88 -8.70
CA MET A 312 -12.82 -10.27 -8.42
C MET A 312 -11.80 -10.66 -9.50
N ASP A 313 -11.75 -11.93 -9.87
CA ASP A 313 -10.82 -12.44 -10.89
C ASP A 313 -11.11 -11.84 -12.27
N SER A 314 -12.39 -11.72 -12.66
CA SER A 314 -12.81 -11.07 -13.91
C SER A 314 -12.31 -9.62 -14.00
N PHE A 315 -12.48 -8.85 -12.93
CA PHE A 315 -11.99 -7.47 -12.82
C PHE A 315 -10.45 -7.39 -12.86
N LEU A 316 -9.77 -8.16 -11.99
CA LEU A 316 -8.33 -8.09 -11.84
C LEU A 316 -7.59 -8.64 -13.06
N ALA A 317 -8.12 -9.66 -13.74
CA ALA A 317 -7.56 -10.15 -15.00
C ALA A 317 -7.52 -9.06 -16.07
N GLN A 318 -8.61 -8.29 -16.23
CA GLN A 318 -8.62 -7.17 -17.18
C GLN A 318 -7.60 -6.09 -16.80
N PHE A 319 -7.48 -5.77 -15.51
CA PHE A 319 -6.54 -4.76 -15.05
C PHE A 319 -5.07 -5.20 -15.21
N PHE A 320 -4.69 -6.38 -14.73
CA PHE A 320 -3.32 -6.89 -14.82
C PHE A 320 -2.88 -7.18 -16.27
N ALA A 321 -3.80 -7.46 -17.18
CA ALA A 321 -3.51 -7.53 -18.62
C ALA A 321 -3.20 -6.16 -19.26
N SER A 322 -3.42 -5.05 -18.54
CA SER A 322 -3.17 -3.68 -19.00
C SER A 322 -1.99 -2.97 -18.30
N LEU A 323 -1.31 -3.65 -17.36
CA LEU A 323 -0.16 -3.16 -16.58
C LEU A 323 1.21 -3.44 -17.23
#